data_AF-A0A0Q6A3F9-F1
#
_entry.id   AF-A0A0Q6A3F9-F1
#
_cell.length_a   1.000
_cell.length_b   1.000
_cell.length_c   1.000
_cell.angle_alpha   90.00
_cell.angle_beta   90.00
_cell.angle_gamma   90.00
#
_symmetry.space_group_name_H-M   'P 1'
#
loop_
_entity.id
_entity.type
_entity.pdbx_description
1 polymer ?
#
loop_
_entity_poly.entity_id
_entity_poly.type
_entity_poly.pdbx_seq_one_letter_code
_entity_poly.pdbx_strand_id
1 'polypeptide(L)'
;MNIFKNAVLLLSLFLSANPIFGQSQHQLEIVASFESERPGNIAVSEKGRIFITMSDPSVSKYAVKEILPNGTIQDFPDTVWTAKPKQNSVKGISRTIGIQVSKDILWVLDIGDNSTVPKQSPKLIGWNINTKNLHQVFTIPDAVLHPSSFLQDFVIDEKHQAAVIADMSLGGMIYPAVPAFIIIDLKTGYSHRIFENHPSFQAKDEDLVINGRPLSHMYPDGKIVKPRYPLNPIAIDAKMEWVYFGALGGEKIYRISTKSLADENLNDDILTKKIEYYSEKPKSDGFKIDSKGQIFVTDVENSAIGISTPKGYSILVQDKSLISWPDGISIGSDDYLYFTSNQLQNKPWWNNGKDESKPPYYVLRFKMK
;
A
#
# COMPACT_ATOMS: atom_id res chain seq x y z
N MET A 1 -54.25 -48.86 43.02
CA MET A 1 -54.25 -47.59 42.25
C MET A 1 -52.98 -46.83 42.62
N ASN A 2 -51.89 -47.00 41.87
CA ASN A 2 -51.47 -46.09 40.77
C ASN A 2 -51.11 -44.69 41.33
N ILE A 3 -49.89 -44.14 41.27
CA ILE A 3 -48.87 -44.14 40.20
C ILE A 3 -47.50 -43.77 40.81
N PHE A 4 -46.43 -44.47 40.41
CA PHE A 4 -45.04 -44.02 40.55
C PHE A 4 -44.76 -42.86 39.59
N LYS A 5 -44.26 -41.72 40.09
CA LYS A 5 -43.72 -40.64 39.24
C LYS A 5 -42.20 -40.76 39.15
N ASN A 6 -41.73 -41.21 37.99
CA ASN A 6 -40.32 -41.16 37.59
C ASN A 6 -39.90 -39.72 37.31
N ALA A 7 -38.82 -39.27 37.95
CA ALA A 7 -38.12 -38.05 37.56
C ALA A 7 -37.08 -38.41 36.47
N VAL A 8 -37.31 -37.94 35.25
CA VAL A 8 -36.33 -38.01 34.15
C VAL A 8 -35.52 -36.72 34.17
N LEU A 9 -34.24 -36.82 34.53
CA LEU A 9 -33.27 -35.74 34.40
C LEU A 9 -32.81 -35.69 32.93
N LEU A 10 -33.28 -34.70 32.17
CA LEU A 10 -32.77 -34.42 30.82
C LEU A 10 -31.45 -33.64 30.95
N LEU A 11 -30.33 -34.33 30.76
CA LEU A 11 -29.02 -33.69 30.55
C LEU A 11 -28.95 -33.19 29.10
N SER A 12 -29.15 -31.88 28.90
CA SER A 12 -28.88 -31.22 27.64
C SER A 12 -27.37 -31.06 27.45
N LEU A 13 -26.78 -31.90 26.60
CA LEU A 13 -25.42 -31.73 26.08
C LEU A 13 -25.39 -30.51 25.15
N PHE A 14 -24.96 -29.37 25.67
CA PHE A 14 -24.52 -28.25 24.85
C PHE A 14 -23.18 -28.61 24.21
N LEU A 15 -23.20 -29.04 22.95
CA LEU A 15 -22.02 -29.05 22.09
C LEU A 15 -21.67 -27.58 21.81
N SER A 16 -20.76 -27.02 22.60
CA SER A 16 -20.07 -25.78 22.26
C SER A 16 -19.20 -26.03 21.05
N ALA A 17 -19.72 -25.68 19.87
CA ALA A 17 -18.89 -25.50 18.69
C ALA A 17 -17.96 -24.30 18.95
N ASN A 18 -16.77 -24.56 19.48
CA ASN A 18 -15.71 -23.55 19.49
C ASN A 18 -15.39 -23.22 18.03
N PRO A 19 -15.46 -21.95 17.60
CA PRO A 19 -14.93 -21.58 16.30
C PRO A 19 -13.45 -21.97 16.26
N ILE A 20 -13.08 -22.78 15.26
CA ILE A 20 -11.68 -23.05 14.94
C ILE A 20 -11.12 -21.73 14.44
N PHE A 21 -10.56 -20.93 15.34
CA PHE A 21 -9.62 -19.89 14.95
C PHE A 21 -8.44 -20.61 14.32
N GLY A 22 -8.30 -20.48 12.99
CA GLY A 22 -7.17 -21.05 12.27
C GLY A 22 -5.89 -20.56 12.93
N GLN A 23 -5.10 -21.49 13.48
CA GLN A 23 -3.76 -21.20 13.92
C GLN A 23 -2.99 -20.67 12.70
N SER A 24 -2.31 -19.53 12.86
CA SER A 24 -1.43 -18.98 11.81
C SER A 24 -0.50 -20.09 11.32
N GLN A 25 -0.50 -20.37 10.01
CA GLN A 25 0.37 -21.40 9.42
C GLN A 25 1.84 -20.98 9.45
N HIS A 26 2.09 -19.67 9.53
CA HIS A 26 3.42 -19.10 9.48
C HIS A 26 3.76 -18.35 10.78
N GLN A 27 5.01 -18.43 11.21
CA GLN A 27 5.54 -17.69 12.35
C GLN A 27 5.93 -16.27 11.92
N LEU A 28 5.40 -15.26 12.62
CA LEU A 28 5.81 -13.86 12.44
C LEU A 28 7.15 -13.60 13.14
N GLU A 29 8.01 -12.85 12.46
CA GLU A 29 9.27 -12.33 12.97
C GLU A 29 9.26 -10.79 12.90
N ILE A 30 9.72 -10.14 13.96
CA ILE A 30 9.96 -8.69 13.97
C ILE A 30 11.34 -8.42 13.37
N VAL A 31 11.37 -7.68 12.26
CA VAL A 31 12.60 -7.22 11.61
C VAL A 31 13.09 -5.92 12.24
N ALA A 32 12.16 -5.00 12.52
CA ALA A 32 12.43 -3.74 13.19
C ALA A 32 11.17 -3.23 13.93
N SER A 33 11.39 -2.48 14.99
CA SER A 33 10.35 -1.74 15.72
C SER A 33 10.67 -0.25 15.76
N PHE A 34 9.63 0.57 15.73
CA PHE A 34 9.73 2.03 15.75
C PHE A 34 8.85 2.61 16.85
N GLU A 35 9.47 3.27 17.82
CA GLU A 35 8.76 3.85 18.97
C GLU A 35 8.04 5.17 18.64
N SER A 36 8.37 5.81 17.52
CA SER A 36 7.85 7.14 17.16
C SER A 36 7.64 7.30 15.65
N GLU A 37 8.67 7.04 14.86
CA GLU A 37 8.61 7.14 13.40
C GLU A 37 7.71 6.04 12.81
N ARG A 38 6.77 6.41 11.94
CA ARG A 38 5.80 5.46 11.38
C ARG A 38 6.27 4.99 10.01
N PRO A 39 6.62 3.70 9.83
CA PRO A 39 6.98 3.18 8.52
C PRO A 39 5.75 3.17 7.60
N GLY A 40 5.96 3.61 6.36
CA GLY A 40 4.99 3.55 5.27
C GLY A 40 5.18 2.27 4.46
N ASN A 41 5.75 2.39 3.26
CA ASN A 41 6.05 1.25 2.41
C ASN A 41 7.46 0.70 2.61
N ILE A 42 7.65 -0.53 2.11
CA ILE A 42 8.89 -1.30 2.20
C ILE A 42 9.29 -1.80 0.82
N ALA A 43 10.59 -1.80 0.54
CA ALA A 43 11.19 -2.44 -0.62
C ALA A 43 12.37 -3.31 -0.20
N VAL A 44 12.42 -4.54 -0.71
CA VAL A 44 13.53 -5.47 -0.49
C VAL A 44 14.25 -5.69 -1.82
N SER A 45 15.57 -5.49 -1.85
CA SER A 45 16.36 -5.75 -3.06
C SER A 45 16.65 -7.24 -3.25
N GLU A 46 17.09 -7.64 -4.44
CA GLU A 46 17.52 -9.01 -4.72
C GLU A 46 18.66 -9.49 -3.79
N LYS A 47 19.46 -8.57 -3.26
CA LYS A 47 20.54 -8.84 -2.30
C LYS A 47 20.07 -8.78 -0.84
N GLY A 48 18.77 -8.70 -0.60
CA GLY A 48 18.17 -8.69 0.75
C GLY A 48 18.31 -7.35 1.50
N ARG A 49 18.64 -6.25 0.81
CA ARG A 49 18.67 -4.92 1.46
C ARG A 49 17.25 -4.40 1.64
N ILE A 50 16.94 -3.89 2.81
CA ILE A 50 15.59 -3.48 3.20
C ILE A 50 15.53 -1.96 3.30
N PHE A 51 14.66 -1.35 2.51
CA PHE A 51 14.42 0.09 2.50
C PHE A 51 12.97 0.38 2.88
N ILE A 52 12.76 1.44 3.62
CA ILE A 52 11.43 1.85 4.09
C ILE A 52 11.24 3.35 3.93
N THR A 53 10.01 3.75 3.63
CA THR A 53 9.58 5.15 3.70
C THR A 53 9.04 5.47 5.09
N MET A 54 9.16 6.73 5.48
CA MET A 54 8.56 7.29 6.68
C MET A 54 7.47 8.29 6.29
N SER A 55 6.22 7.84 6.40
CA SER A 55 5.08 8.56 5.82
C SER A 55 4.50 9.67 6.71
N ASP A 56 5.01 9.82 7.95
CA ASP A 56 4.67 10.94 8.82
C ASP A 56 5.78 12.00 8.87
N PRO A 57 5.71 13.05 8.04
CA PRO A 57 6.72 14.10 7.96
C PRO A 57 6.69 15.08 9.15
N SER A 58 5.79 14.90 10.14
CA SER A 58 5.78 15.68 11.38
C SER A 58 6.65 15.06 12.48
N VAL A 59 6.92 13.75 12.37
CA VAL A 59 7.74 12.99 13.31
C VAL A 59 9.10 12.67 12.69
N SER A 60 9.11 12.18 11.45
CA SER A 60 10.33 11.78 10.76
C SER A 60 10.96 12.95 10.01
N LYS A 61 12.18 13.31 10.41
CA LYS A 61 12.97 14.33 9.70
C LYS A 61 13.46 13.84 8.33
N TYR A 62 13.75 12.55 8.22
CA TYR A 62 14.28 11.92 7.02
C TYR A 62 13.28 10.86 6.52
N ALA A 63 12.91 11.01 5.25
CA ALA A 63 11.80 10.32 4.63
C ALA A 63 12.08 8.85 4.28
N VAL A 64 13.35 8.44 4.18
CA VAL A 64 13.74 7.10 3.70
C VAL A 64 14.85 6.55 4.57
N LYS A 65 14.71 5.29 4.98
CA LYS A 65 15.68 4.57 5.79
C LYS A 65 16.02 3.22 5.20
N GLU A 66 17.19 2.72 5.56
CA GLU A 66 17.64 1.35 5.32
C GLU A 66 17.74 0.62 6.66
N ILE A 67 17.22 -0.60 6.71
CA ILE A 67 17.40 -1.53 7.84
C ILE A 67 18.55 -2.47 7.47
N LEU A 68 19.64 -2.37 8.22
CA LEU A 68 20.85 -3.19 8.02
C LEU A 68 20.67 -4.59 8.62
N PRO A 69 21.46 -5.60 8.17
CA PRO A 69 21.36 -6.98 8.67
C PRO A 69 21.55 -7.14 10.18
N ASN A 70 22.26 -6.21 10.83
CA ASN A 70 22.44 -6.19 12.28
C ASN A 70 21.30 -5.49 13.04
N GLY A 71 20.22 -5.11 12.36
CA GLY A 71 19.08 -4.37 12.91
C GLY A 71 19.29 -2.86 13.04
N THR A 72 20.46 -2.32 12.67
CA THR A 72 20.70 -0.87 12.68
C THR A 72 19.87 -0.19 11.59
N ILE A 73 19.24 0.92 11.94
CA ILE A 73 18.42 1.71 11.00
C ILE A 73 19.18 3.00 10.69
N GLN A 74 19.39 3.28 9.40
CA GLN A 74 20.11 4.48 8.94
C GLN A 74 19.32 5.21 7.85
N ASP A 75 19.53 6.51 7.71
CA ASP A 75 18.91 7.28 6.62
C ASP A 75 19.57 6.92 5.27
N PHE A 76 18.77 6.82 4.20
CA PHE A 76 19.23 6.44 2.87
C PHE A 76 18.61 7.34 1.79
N PRO A 77 19.35 7.82 0.78
CA PRO A 77 20.78 7.60 0.53
C PRO A 77 21.70 8.53 1.33
N ASP A 78 21.16 9.66 1.78
CA ASP A 78 21.83 10.70 2.54
C ASP A 78 20.80 11.47 3.40
N THR A 79 21.22 12.53 4.08
CA THR A 79 20.35 13.38 4.93
C THR A 79 19.89 14.68 4.24
N VAL A 80 20.23 14.88 2.96
CA VAL A 80 19.90 16.07 2.18
C VAL A 80 18.68 15.81 1.29
N TRP A 81 18.71 14.72 0.52
CA TRP A 81 17.61 14.26 -0.33
C TRP A 81 16.44 13.70 0.47
N THR A 82 16.70 13.11 1.63
CA THR A 82 15.66 12.55 2.49
C THR A 82 15.01 13.58 3.41
N ALA A 83 15.60 14.76 3.56
CA ALA A 83 14.98 15.87 4.29
C ALA A 83 13.98 16.61 3.40
N LYS A 84 13.08 17.38 4.02
CA LYS A 84 12.19 18.29 3.30
C LYS A 84 12.97 19.29 2.44
N PRO A 85 12.48 19.61 1.23
CA PRO A 85 13.05 20.67 0.42
C PRO A 85 13.13 21.99 1.18
N LYS A 86 14.21 22.73 0.95
CA LYS A 86 14.43 24.06 1.56
C LYS A 86 14.23 25.15 0.52
N GLN A 87 13.59 26.26 0.93
CA GLN A 87 13.42 27.45 0.10
C GLN A 87 12.81 27.10 -1.27
N ASN A 88 13.42 27.58 -2.37
CA ASN A 88 12.96 27.38 -3.74
C ASN A 88 13.58 26.13 -4.40
N SER A 89 14.18 25.22 -3.61
CA SER A 89 14.81 24.02 -4.14
C SER A 89 13.80 22.90 -4.35
N VAL A 90 13.98 22.11 -5.41
CA VAL A 90 13.28 20.83 -5.62
C VAL A 90 14.02 19.65 -4.96
N LYS A 91 15.24 19.89 -4.45
CA LYS A 91 16.07 18.88 -3.78
C LYS A 91 15.52 18.59 -2.39
N GLY A 92 15.19 17.33 -2.15
CA GLY A 92 14.55 16.86 -0.92
C GLY A 92 13.28 16.07 -1.21
N ILE A 93 12.70 15.46 -0.19
CA ILE A 93 11.41 14.76 -0.24
C ILE A 93 10.44 15.50 0.67
N SER A 94 9.32 15.98 0.12
CA SER A 94 8.30 16.66 0.92
C SER A 94 7.55 15.67 1.80
N ARG A 95 7.00 14.63 1.17
CA ARG A 95 6.18 13.58 1.79
C ARG A 95 6.27 12.33 0.93
N THR A 96 6.41 11.15 1.51
CA THR A 96 6.57 9.92 0.72
C THR A 96 5.64 8.79 1.17
N ILE A 97 5.26 7.95 0.22
CA ILE A 97 4.50 6.72 0.44
C ILE A 97 5.21 5.59 -0.31
N GLY A 98 5.01 5.48 -1.63
CA GLY A 98 5.56 4.41 -2.47
C GLY A 98 7.08 4.32 -2.49
N ILE A 99 7.58 3.09 -2.47
CA ILE A 99 9.01 2.73 -2.62
C ILE A 99 9.15 1.38 -3.31
N GLN A 100 10.07 1.27 -4.27
CA GLN A 100 10.36 0.04 -5.00
C GLN A 100 11.86 -0.07 -5.28
N VAL A 101 12.40 -1.29 -5.31
CA VAL A 101 13.72 -1.55 -5.87
C VAL A 101 13.56 -2.26 -7.21
N SER A 102 14.22 -1.75 -8.24
CA SER A 102 14.26 -2.33 -9.59
C SER A 102 15.67 -2.13 -10.16
N LYS A 103 16.33 -3.21 -10.61
CA LYS A 103 17.72 -3.20 -11.12
C LYS A 103 18.71 -2.37 -10.28
N ASP A 104 18.79 -2.63 -8.97
CA ASP A 104 19.64 -1.88 -8.02
C ASP A 104 19.33 -0.37 -7.93
N ILE A 105 18.19 0.10 -8.47
CA ILE A 105 17.70 1.46 -8.28
C ILE A 105 16.55 1.43 -7.26
N LEU A 106 16.71 2.19 -6.18
CA LEU A 106 15.63 2.50 -5.24
C LEU A 106 14.84 3.68 -5.79
N TRP A 107 13.62 3.40 -6.21
CA TRP A 107 12.64 4.40 -6.60
C TRP A 107 11.79 4.79 -5.40
N VAL A 108 11.58 6.08 -5.19
CA VAL A 108 10.79 6.65 -4.11
C VAL A 108 9.83 7.68 -4.69
N LEU A 109 8.57 7.57 -4.30
CA LEU A 109 7.53 8.51 -4.69
C LEU A 109 7.41 9.59 -3.63
N ASP A 110 7.76 10.82 -3.99
CA ASP A 110 7.41 12.03 -3.23
C ASP A 110 6.07 12.56 -3.74
N ILE A 111 5.07 12.62 -2.86
CA ILE A 111 3.72 13.07 -3.20
C ILE A 111 3.58 14.60 -3.19
N GLY A 112 4.68 15.32 -2.94
CA GLY A 112 4.74 16.77 -2.98
C GLY A 112 4.10 17.45 -1.76
N ASP A 113 4.01 18.77 -1.84
CA ASP A 113 3.33 19.62 -0.87
C ASP A 113 2.79 20.88 -1.57
N ASN A 114 1.47 20.94 -1.70
CA ASN A 114 0.78 22.08 -2.32
C ASN A 114 0.66 23.30 -1.39
N SER A 115 1.01 23.16 -0.11
CA SER A 115 0.90 24.26 0.88
C SER A 115 2.14 25.15 0.94
N THR A 116 3.25 24.74 0.32
CA THR A 116 4.49 25.51 0.33
C THR A 116 4.53 26.58 -0.76
N VAL A 117 5.39 27.59 -0.56
CA VAL A 117 5.69 28.61 -1.58
C VAL A 117 7.20 28.63 -1.82
N PRO A 118 7.68 28.24 -3.02
CA PRO A 118 6.92 27.69 -4.14
C PRO A 118 6.32 26.31 -3.82
N LYS A 119 5.26 25.95 -4.55
CA LYS A 119 4.64 24.62 -4.47
C LYS A 119 5.69 23.54 -4.77
N GLN A 120 5.75 22.52 -3.92
CA GLN A 120 6.58 21.34 -4.17
C GLN A 120 5.77 20.32 -4.96
N SER A 121 6.04 20.21 -6.26
CA SER A 121 5.37 19.23 -7.12
C SER A 121 5.75 17.80 -6.74
N PRO A 122 4.84 16.82 -6.89
CA PRO A 122 5.18 15.41 -6.73
C PRO A 122 6.31 15.00 -7.68
N LYS A 123 7.10 14.01 -7.27
CA LYS A 123 8.22 13.50 -8.06
C LYS A 123 8.54 12.04 -7.77
N LEU A 124 8.95 11.32 -8.81
CA LEU A 124 9.52 9.98 -8.70
C LEU A 124 11.05 10.11 -8.75
N ILE A 125 11.73 9.64 -7.71
CA ILE A 125 13.19 9.79 -7.57
C ILE A 125 13.85 8.42 -7.49
N GLY A 126 14.90 8.21 -8.26
CA GLY A 126 15.71 6.99 -8.26
C GLY A 126 17.10 7.23 -7.69
N TRP A 127 17.59 6.31 -6.85
CA TRP A 127 19.00 6.25 -6.45
C TRP A 127 19.57 4.86 -6.68
N ASN A 128 20.82 4.80 -7.15
CA ASN A 128 21.53 3.53 -7.19
C ASN A 128 21.86 3.08 -5.76
N ILE A 129 21.38 1.91 -5.35
CA ILE A 129 21.50 1.47 -3.96
C ILE A 129 22.94 1.24 -3.53
N ASN A 130 23.80 0.78 -4.44
CA ASN A 130 25.19 0.44 -4.14
C ASN A 130 26.07 1.68 -3.98
N THR A 131 25.92 2.64 -4.88
CA THR A 131 26.75 3.85 -4.91
C THR A 131 26.15 5.02 -4.15
N LYS A 132 24.85 4.96 -3.81
CA LYS A 132 24.05 6.04 -3.23
C LYS A 132 23.90 7.28 -4.13
N ASN A 133 24.34 7.17 -5.39
CA ASN A 133 24.23 8.26 -6.35
C ASN A 133 22.80 8.40 -6.84
N LEU A 134 22.38 9.66 -7.02
CA LEU A 134 21.12 9.99 -7.68
C LEU A 134 21.16 9.43 -9.10
N HIS A 135 20.16 8.62 -9.44
CA HIS A 135 19.97 8.04 -10.75
C HIS A 135 19.13 8.97 -11.63
N GLN A 136 17.95 9.38 -11.15
CA GLN A 136 17.03 10.21 -11.92
C GLN A 136 15.97 10.88 -11.03
N VAL A 137 15.45 12.03 -11.47
CA VAL A 137 14.29 12.71 -10.86
C VAL A 137 13.27 13.03 -11.95
N PHE A 138 12.06 12.47 -11.84
CA PHE A 138 10.92 12.82 -12.68
C PHE A 138 9.94 13.66 -11.89
N THR A 139 9.88 14.96 -12.16
CA THR A 139 8.81 15.82 -11.64
C THR A 139 7.51 15.46 -12.35
N ILE A 140 6.45 15.22 -11.59
CA ILE A 140 5.12 14.91 -12.11
C ILE A 140 4.40 16.25 -12.34
N PRO A 141 4.10 16.63 -13.59
CA PRO A 141 3.56 17.96 -13.90
C PRO A 141 2.09 18.08 -13.51
N ASP A 142 1.66 19.31 -13.21
CA ASP A 142 0.26 19.60 -12.86
C ASP A 142 -0.74 19.18 -13.95
N ALA A 143 -0.32 19.11 -15.21
CA ALA A 143 -1.15 18.68 -16.33
C ALA A 143 -1.64 17.21 -16.23
N VAL A 144 -0.99 16.38 -15.41
CA VAL A 144 -1.41 14.98 -15.19
C VAL A 144 -1.95 14.74 -13.78
N LEU A 145 -2.10 15.82 -13.00
CA LEU A 145 -2.61 15.81 -11.64
C LEU A 145 -4.02 16.40 -11.59
N HIS A 146 -4.84 15.85 -10.69
CA HIS A 146 -6.10 16.42 -10.28
C HIS A 146 -5.89 17.26 -8.99
N PRO A 147 -6.71 18.30 -8.70
CA PRO A 147 -6.62 19.02 -7.43
C PRO A 147 -6.73 18.14 -6.18
N SER A 148 -7.40 17.00 -6.30
CA SER A 148 -7.50 15.97 -5.25
C SER A 148 -6.48 14.83 -5.40
N SER A 149 -5.48 14.92 -6.30
CA SER A 149 -4.48 13.85 -6.47
C SER A 149 -3.86 13.43 -5.14
N PHE A 150 -3.80 12.12 -4.94
CA PHE A 150 -3.16 11.52 -3.78
C PHE A 150 -2.47 10.24 -4.24
N LEU A 151 -1.26 10.42 -4.76
CA LEU A 151 -0.44 9.34 -5.30
C LEU A 151 -0.07 8.37 -4.18
N GLN A 152 -0.36 7.09 -4.35
CA GLN A 152 -0.16 6.08 -3.30
C GLN A 152 1.12 5.27 -3.56
N ASP A 153 1.03 4.36 -4.53
CA ASP A 153 2.09 3.41 -4.86
C ASP A 153 2.30 3.35 -6.37
N PHE A 154 3.34 2.63 -6.79
CA PHE A 154 3.73 2.54 -8.18
C PHE A 154 4.46 1.23 -8.51
N VAL A 155 4.55 0.95 -9.80
CA VAL A 155 5.39 -0.13 -10.33
C VAL A 155 6.35 0.40 -11.38
N ILE A 156 7.49 -0.27 -11.53
CA ILE A 156 8.48 0.00 -12.57
C ILE A 156 8.40 -1.12 -13.60
N ASP A 157 7.95 -0.78 -14.80
CA ASP A 157 8.02 -1.64 -15.97
C ASP A 157 9.37 -1.44 -16.65
N GLU A 158 10.30 -2.30 -16.30
CA GLU A 158 11.63 -2.26 -16.89
C GLU A 158 11.65 -2.64 -18.38
N LYS A 159 10.66 -3.41 -18.84
CA LYS A 159 10.62 -3.93 -20.21
C LYS A 159 10.23 -2.83 -21.18
N HIS A 160 9.27 -2.00 -20.80
CA HIS A 160 8.81 -0.87 -21.61
C HIS A 160 9.38 0.48 -21.15
N GLN A 161 10.19 0.49 -20.07
CA GLN A 161 10.80 1.68 -19.49
C GLN A 161 9.74 2.70 -19.05
N ALA A 162 8.77 2.25 -18.27
CA ALA A 162 7.70 3.08 -17.75
C ALA A 162 7.55 2.93 -16.22
N ALA A 163 7.12 3.98 -15.54
CA ALA A 163 6.53 3.88 -14.22
C ALA A 163 5.02 4.04 -14.32
N VAL A 164 4.27 3.22 -13.60
CA VAL A 164 2.81 3.32 -13.48
C VAL A 164 2.48 3.64 -12.03
N ILE A 165 1.89 4.81 -11.80
CA ILE A 165 1.55 5.33 -10.48
C ILE A 165 0.04 5.23 -10.28
N ALA A 166 -0.37 4.69 -9.13
CA ALA A 166 -1.75 4.70 -8.66
C ALA A 166 -2.08 6.05 -8.01
N ASP A 167 -2.93 6.85 -8.67
CA ASP A 167 -3.48 8.06 -8.08
C ASP A 167 -4.89 7.78 -7.54
N MET A 168 -5.03 7.80 -6.22
CA MET A 168 -6.31 7.61 -5.52
C MET A 168 -7.27 8.79 -5.76
N SER A 169 -6.72 9.98 -5.99
CA SER A 169 -7.45 11.24 -6.16
C SER A 169 -8.44 11.57 -5.03
N LEU A 170 -8.04 11.32 -3.78
CA LEU A 170 -8.77 11.64 -2.54
C LEU A 170 -7.94 12.48 -1.55
N GLY A 171 -6.97 13.24 -2.06
CA GLY A 171 -6.11 14.15 -1.31
C GLY A 171 -6.94 15.23 -0.61
N GLY A 172 -6.64 15.46 0.67
CA GLY A 172 -7.41 16.41 1.49
C GLY A 172 -8.87 15.99 1.74
N MET A 173 -9.23 14.72 1.48
CA MET A 173 -10.62 14.23 1.51
C MET A 173 -11.54 15.00 0.54
N ILE A 174 -11.01 15.51 -0.57
CA ILE A 174 -11.80 16.24 -1.57
C ILE A 174 -12.60 15.24 -2.43
N TYR A 175 -13.92 15.44 -2.51
CA TYR A 175 -14.86 14.62 -3.29
C TYR A 175 -15.40 15.36 -4.53
N PRO A 176 -15.80 14.63 -5.60
CA PRO A 176 -15.67 13.17 -5.76
C PRO A 176 -14.21 12.75 -5.98
N ALA A 177 -13.87 11.50 -5.61
CA ALA A 177 -12.59 10.93 -6.01
C ALA A 177 -12.62 10.60 -7.50
N VAL A 178 -11.52 10.90 -8.20
CA VAL A 178 -11.39 10.71 -9.66
C VAL A 178 -10.13 9.87 -9.94
N PRO A 179 -10.03 8.63 -9.43
CA PRO A 179 -8.79 7.86 -9.47
C PRO A 179 -8.32 7.60 -10.89
N ALA A 180 -7.01 7.49 -11.08
CA ALA A 180 -6.40 7.25 -12.39
C ALA A 180 -5.05 6.56 -12.27
N PHE A 181 -4.54 6.07 -13.39
CA PHE A 181 -3.11 5.86 -13.52
C PHE A 181 -2.42 7.11 -14.05
N ILE A 182 -1.22 7.36 -13.55
CA ILE A 182 -0.26 8.26 -14.16
C ILE A 182 0.90 7.40 -14.67
N ILE A 183 1.15 7.46 -15.97
CA ILE A 183 2.26 6.78 -16.62
C ILE A 183 3.40 7.78 -16.82
N ILE A 184 4.63 7.40 -16.49
CA ILE A 184 5.84 8.17 -16.78
C ILE A 184 6.73 7.31 -17.69
N ASP A 185 7.10 7.82 -18.87
CA ASP A 185 8.17 7.26 -19.67
C ASP A 185 9.52 7.55 -18.98
N LEU A 186 10.23 6.50 -18.56
CA LEU A 186 11.48 6.59 -17.83
C LEU A 186 12.68 6.96 -18.72
N LYS A 187 12.54 6.99 -20.04
CA LYS A 187 13.55 7.51 -20.96
C LYS A 187 13.42 9.02 -21.15
N THR A 188 12.20 9.51 -21.30
CA THR A 188 11.93 10.90 -21.70
C THR A 188 11.42 11.79 -20.57
N GLY A 189 10.82 11.20 -19.53
CA GLY A 189 10.07 11.90 -18.49
C GLY A 189 8.67 12.34 -18.92
N TYR A 190 8.26 12.05 -20.16
CA TYR A 190 6.90 12.32 -20.61
C TYR A 190 5.90 11.60 -19.71
N SER A 191 4.88 12.32 -19.26
CA SER A 191 3.87 11.80 -18.34
C SER A 191 2.48 12.02 -18.89
N HIS A 192 1.59 11.04 -18.70
CA HIS A 192 0.18 11.13 -19.09
C HIS A 192 -0.72 10.41 -18.08
N ARG A 193 -1.98 10.87 -17.98
CA ARG A 193 -3.00 10.36 -17.07
C ARG A 193 -4.02 9.55 -17.86
N ILE A 194 -4.35 8.33 -17.42
CA ILE A 194 -5.25 7.41 -18.13
C ILE A 194 -6.24 6.75 -17.18
N PHE A 195 -7.32 6.23 -17.77
CA PHE A 195 -8.40 5.52 -17.07
C PHE A 195 -9.06 6.35 -15.96
N GLU A 196 -9.17 7.66 -16.18
CA GLU A 196 -9.77 8.56 -15.21
C GLU A 196 -11.15 8.08 -14.79
N ASN A 197 -11.32 7.92 -13.48
CA ASN A 197 -12.56 7.50 -12.83
C ASN A 197 -13.11 6.14 -13.31
N HIS A 198 -12.29 5.29 -13.92
CA HIS A 198 -12.76 4.01 -14.44
C HIS A 198 -13.36 3.11 -13.33
N PRO A 199 -14.45 2.35 -13.57
CA PRO A 199 -15.12 1.56 -12.52
C PRO A 199 -14.21 0.55 -11.80
N SER A 200 -13.18 0.02 -12.47
CA SER A 200 -12.21 -0.90 -11.86
C SER A 200 -11.33 -0.26 -10.77
N PHE A 201 -11.30 1.07 -10.71
CA PHE A 201 -10.55 1.83 -9.71
C PHE A 201 -11.39 2.21 -8.49
N GLN A 202 -12.71 2.00 -8.54
CA GLN A 202 -13.61 2.43 -7.48
C GLN A 202 -13.66 1.43 -6.34
N ALA A 203 -13.79 1.95 -5.12
CA ALA A 203 -14.15 1.15 -3.96
C ALA A 203 -15.61 0.67 -4.05
N LYS A 204 -15.94 -0.31 -3.22
CA LYS A 204 -17.34 -0.58 -2.91
C LYS A 204 -17.92 0.58 -2.12
N ASP A 205 -19.24 0.76 -2.20
CA ASP A 205 -19.96 1.67 -1.30
C ASP A 205 -20.20 1.03 0.07
N GLU A 206 -19.11 0.70 0.75
CA GLU A 206 -19.11 0.07 2.07
C GLU A 206 -18.07 0.76 2.96
N ASP A 207 -18.33 0.79 4.27
CA ASP A 207 -17.37 1.30 5.24
C ASP A 207 -16.14 0.38 5.30
N LEU A 208 -14.95 0.96 5.45
CA LEU A 208 -13.76 0.22 5.86
C LEU A 208 -13.80 0.09 7.39
N VAL A 209 -13.91 -1.12 7.92
CA VAL A 209 -14.14 -1.39 9.33
C VAL A 209 -12.98 -2.18 9.92
N ILE A 210 -12.31 -1.62 10.92
CA ILE A 210 -11.15 -2.23 11.56
C ILE A 210 -11.43 -2.36 13.04
N ASN A 211 -11.31 -3.59 13.56
CA ASN A 211 -11.66 -3.92 14.95
C ASN A 211 -13.06 -3.45 15.36
N GLY A 212 -14.03 -3.57 14.44
CA GLY A 212 -15.42 -3.14 14.66
C GLY A 212 -15.65 -1.62 14.58
N ARG A 213 -14.62 -0.83 14.26
CA ARG A 213 -14.73 0.63 14.10
C ARG A 213 -14.64 1.02 12.61
N PRO A 214 -15.66 1.69 12.04
CA PRO A 214 -15.55 2.26 10.71
C PRO A 214 -14.54 3.42 10.72
N LEU A 215 -13.67 3.49 9.70
CA LEU A 215 -12.82 4.66 9.50
C LEU A 215 -13.69 5.87 9.19
N SER A 216 -13.31 7.02 9.76
CA SER A 216 -14.03 8.26 9.51
C SER A 216 -13.15 9.48 9.62
N HIS A 217 -13.47 10.49 8.82
CA HIS A 217 -12.83 11.79 8.82
C HIS A 217 -13.83 12.85 9.29
N MET A 218 -13.37 13.77 10.14
CA MET A 218 -14.16 14.91 10.59
C MET A 218 -13.55 16.20 10.03
N TYR A 219 -14.34 16.93 9.26
CA TYR A 219 -13.98 18.24 8.73
C TYR A 219 -13.94 19.30 9.84
N PRO A 220 -13.27 20.45 9.61
CA PRO A 220 -13.23 21.55 10.59
C PRO A 220 -14.61 22.11 11.00
N ASP A 221 -15.62 21.98 10.14
CA ASP A 221 -17.01 22.38 10.42
C ASP A 221 -17.79 21.34 11.26
N GLY A 222 -17.15 20.23 11.64
CA GLY A 222 -17.73 19.13 12.41
C GLY A 222 -18.43 18.06 11.57
N LYS A 223 -18.52 18.21 10.24
CA LYS A 223 -19.09 17.17 9.37
C LYS A 223 -18.22 15.92 9.39
N ILE A 224 -18.84 14.76 9.65
CA ILE A 224 -18.17 13.46 9.61
C ILE A 224 -18.48 12.77 8.27
N VAL A 225 -17.46 12.20 7.65
CA VAL A 225 -17.57 11.33 6.48
C VAL A 225 -16.88 10.00 6.71
N LYS A 226 -17.37 8.95 6.07
CA LYS A 226 -16.76 7.63 6.05
C LYS A 226 -16.19 7.38 4.66
N PRO A 227 -14.87 7.51 4.46
CA PRO A 227 -14.33 7.52 3.11
C PRO A 227 -14.46 6.17 2.42
N ARG A 228 -14.68 6.20 1.11
CA ARG A 228 -14.51 5.06 0.21
C ARG A 228 -13.15 5.24 -0.46
N TYR A 229 -12.21 4.35 -0.22
CA TYR A 229 -10.83 4.49 -0.71
C TYR A 229 -10.64 3.77 -2.06
N PRO A 230 -10.51 4.51 -3.17
CA PRO A 230 -10.38 3.94 -4.51
C PRO A 230 -8.99 3.31 -4.73
N LEU A 231 -8.53 3.33 -5.98
CA LEU A 231 -7.23 2.83 -6.44
C LEU A 231 -6.08 3.14 -5.47
N ASN A 232 -5.38 2.08 -5.06
CA ASN A 232 -4.15 2.16 -4.28
C ASN A 232 -3.22 0.99 -4.61
N PRO A 233 -3.53 -0.27 -4.23
CA PRO A 233 -2.61 -1.38 -4.43
C PRO A 233 -2.31 -1.57 -5.92
N ILE A 234 -1.02 -1.61 -6.26
CA ILE A 234 -0.50 -1.85 -7.60
C ILE A 234 0.74 -2.76 -7.56
N ALA A 235 0.81 -3.73 -8.46
CA ALA A 235 1.89 -4.71 -8.54
C ALA A 235 2.14 -5.08 -9.99
N ILE A 236 3.37 -5.46 -10.31
CA ILE A 236 3.77 -5.92 -11.63
C ILE A 236 4.40 -7.30 -11.49
N ASP A 237 4.08 -8.22 -12.39
CA ASP A 237 4.69 -9.55 -12.35
C ASP A 237 6.17 -9.53 -12.73
N ALA A 238 6.89 -10.57 -12.31
CA ALA A 238 8.32 -10.69 -12.57
C ALA A 238 8.70 -10.73 -14.07
N LYS A 239 7.73 -11.04 -14.95
CA LYS A 239 7.93 -11.05 -16.41
C LYS A 239 7.63 -9.70 -17.06
N MET A 240 7.16 -8.72 -16.28
CA MET A 240 6.66 -7.45 -16.75
C MET A 240 5.61 -7.64 -17.86
N GLU A 241 4.72 -8.62 -17.69
CA GLU A 241 3.63 -8.91 -18.63
C GLU A 241 2.33 -8.24 -18.21
N TRP A 242 2.06 -8.18 -16.90
CA TRP A 242 0.81 -7.63 -16.35
C TRP A 242 1.07 -6.68 -15.18
N VAL A 243 0.34 -5.57 -15.19
CA VAL A 243 0.12 -4.73 -14.02
C VAL A 243 -1.19 -5.14 -13.37
N TYR A 244 -1.15 -5.50 -12.10
CA TYR A 244 -2.27 -5.84 -11.24
C TYR A 244 -2.60 -4.64 -10.36
N PHE A 245 -3.88 -4.35 -10.18
CA PHE A 245 -4.32 -3.23 -9.37
C PHE A 245 -5.69 -3.48 -8.74
N GLY A 246 -6.04 -2.66 -7.75
CA GLY A 246 -7.38 -2.64 -7.18
C GLY A 246 -7.63 -1.40 -6.33
N ALA A 247 -8.87 -1.24 -5.90
CA ALA A 247 -9.21 -0.23 -4.89
C ALA A 247 -8.87 -0.74 -3.48
N LEU A 248 -8.45 0.16 -2.59
CA LEU A 248 -8.20 -0.18 -1.18
C LEU A 248 -9.48 -0.72 -0.54
N GLY A 249 -10.58 0.03 -0.67
CA GLY A 249 -11.92 -0.34 -0.23
C GLY A 249 -12.69 -1.24 -1.20
N GLY A 250 -12.00 -1.88 -2.15
CA GLY A 250 -12.60 -2.80 -3.12
C GLY A 250 -12.23 -4.26 -2.84
N GLU A 251 -13.02 -5.16 -3.40
CA GLU A 251 -12.84 -6.62 -3.24
C GLU A 251 -12.31 -7.32 -4.49
N LYS A 252 -11.97 -6.55 -5.53
CA LYS A 252 -11.54 -7.10 -6.81
C LYS A 252 -10.12 -6.68 -7.13
N ILE A 253 -9.39 -7.62 -7.71
CA ILE A 253 -8.12 -7.40 -8.39
C ILE A 253 -8.41 -7.42 -9.88
N TYR A 254 -7.94 -6.39 -10.55
CA TYR A 254 -7.92 -6.30 -11.99
C TYR A 254 -6.47 -6.33 -12.48
N ARG A 255 -6.30 -6.54 -13.78
CA ARG A 255 -5.01 -6.46 -14.44
C ARG A 255 -5.12 -5.88 -15.83
N ILE A 256 -4.02 -5.36 -16.33
CA ILE A 256 -3.87 -4.95 -17.72
C ILE A 256 -2.45 -5.29 -18.20
N SER A 257 -2.31 -5.71 -19.45
CA SER A 257 -1.00 -6.05 -19.98
C SER A 257 -0.13 -4.79 -20.10
N THR A 258 1.11 -4.88 -19.67
CA THR A 258 2.12 -3.82 -19.83
C THR A 258 2.31 -3.40 -21.29
N LYS A 259 2.25 -4.36 -22.22
CA LYS A 259 2.30 -4.11 -23.66
C LYS A 259 1.21 -3.14 -24.12
N SER A 260 0.00 -3.28 -23.59
CA SER A 260 -1.11 -2.39 -23.96
C SER A 260 -0.93 -1.01 -23.35
N LEU A 261 -0.42 -0.91 -22.11
CA LEU A 261 -0.09 0.37 -21.49
C LEU A 261 1.02 1.13 -22.25
N ALA A 262 1.94 0.40 -22.88
CA ALA A 262 3.04 0.98 -23.65
C ALA A 262 2.71 1.27 -25.13
N ASP A 263 1.51 0.93 -25.60
CA ASP A 263 1.13 1.09 -27.01
C ASP A 263 0.46 2.45 -27.25
N GLU A 264 1.26 3.42 -27.70
CA GLU A 264 0.81 4.80 -28.01
C GLU A 264 -0.23 4.88 -29.15
N ASN A 265 -0.46 3.79 -29.89
CA ASN A 265 -1.47 3.76 -30.95
C ASN A 265 -2.88 3.43 -30.42
N LEU A 266 -3.00 2.98 -29.16
CA LEU A 266 -4.28 2.70 -28.54
C LEU A 266 -4.88 3.97 -27.98
N ASN A 267 -6.10 4.29 -28.39
CA ASN A 267 -6.89 5.32 -27.71
C ASN A 267 -7.50 4.78 -26.41
N ASP A 268 -7.96 5.70 -25.56
CA ASP A 268 -8.51 5.38 -24.25
C ASP A 268 -9.72 4.43 -24.32
N ASP A 269 -10.58 4.56 -25.33
CA ASP A 269 -11.77 3.71 -25.51
C ASP A 269 -11.42 2.24 -25.79
N ILE A 270 -10.33 1.98 -26.49
CA ILE A 270 -9.83 0.62 -26.74
C ILE A 270 -9.05 0.12 -25.53
N LEU A 271 -8.23 0.99 -24.94
CA LEU A 271 -7.35 0.64 -23.85
C LEU A 271 -8.13 0.24 -22.59
N THR A 272 -9.19 0.97 -22.24
CA THR A 272 -10.08 0.66 -21.10
C THR A 272 -10.70 -0.74 -21.20
N LYS A 273 -11.06 -1.19 -22.41
CA LYS A 273 -11.63 -2.52 -22.66
C LYS A 273 -10.63 -3.66 -22.50
N LYS A 274 -9.34 -3.36 -22.31
CA LYS A 274 -8.28 -4.36 -22.07
C LYS A 274 -8.02 -4.60 -20.59
N ILE A 275 -8.75 -3.92 -19.70
CA ILE A 275 -8.73 -4.21 -18.27
C ILE A 275 -9.48 -5.52 -18.02
N GLU A 276 -8.80 -6.47 -17.39
CA GLU A 276 -9.33 -7.78 -17.06
C GLU A 276 -9.55 -7.92 -15.56
N TYR A 277 -10.66 -8.53 -15.17
CA TYR A 277 -10.80 -9.08 -13.82
C TYR A 277 -9.82 -10.24 -13.62
N TYR A 278 -9.15 -10.31 -12.47
CA TYR A 278 -8.20 -11.37 -12.15
C TYR A 278 -8.68 -12.27 -11.00
N SER A 279 -9.01 -11.68 -9.85
CA SER A 279 -9.46 -12.43 -8.67
C SER A 279 -10.20 -11.55 -7.68
N GLU A 280 -10.88 -12.16 -6.70
CA GLU A 280 -11.32 -11.45 -5.50
C GLU A 280 -10.13 -11.23 -4.54
N LYS A 281 -10.28 -10.26 -3.63
CA LYS A 281 -9.41 -9.96 -2.49
C LYS A 281 -10.24 -9.33 -1.35
N PRO A 282 -9.76 -9.31 -0.10
CA PRO A 282 -10.31 -8.42 0.93
C PRO A 282 -9.99 -6.94 0.63
N LYS A 283 -10.56 -6.02 1.42
CA LYS A 283 -10.08 -4.63 1.45
C LYS A 283 -8.63 -4.63 1.91
N SER A 284 -7.77 -3.91 1.19
CA SER A 284 -6.32 -4.03 1.37
C SER A 284 -5.58 -2.76 1.03
N ASP A 285 -4.50 -2.44 1.74
CA ASP A 285 -3.67 -1.29 1.43
C ASP A 285 -2.70 -1.61 0.28
N GLY A 286 -1.55 -2.22 0.56
CA GLY A 286 -0.63 -2.76 -0.45
C GLY A 286 -0.91 -4.20 -0.88
N PHE A 287 -0.33 -4.59 -2.02
CA PHE A 287 -0.18 -5.99 -2.38
C PHE A 287 1.09 -6.25 -3.22
N LYS A 288 1.51 -7.51 -3.31
CA LYS A 288 2.60 -7.96 -4.20
C LYS A 288 2.26 -9.26 -4.87
N ILE A 289 2.78 -9.46 -6.07
CA ILE A 289 2.60 -10.69 -6.83
C ILE A 289 3.92 -11.46 -6.89
N ASP A 290 3.86 -12.78 -6.72
CA ASP A 290 5.01 -13.65 -6.93
C ASP A 290 5.13 -14.17 -8.37
N SER A 291 6.17 -14.95 -8.63
CA SER A 291 6.41 -15.58 -9.93
C SER A 291 5.39 -16.66 -10.31
N LYS A 292 4.50 -17.07 -9.40
CA LYS A 292 3.42 -18.05 -9.63
C LYS A 292 2.06 -17.39 -9.86
N GLY A 293 1.99 -16.06 -9.85
CA GLY A 293 0.74 -15.31 -9.99
C GLY A 293 -0.10 -15.28 -8.71
N GLN A 294 0.49 -15.61 -7.55
CA GLN A 294 -0.15 -15.46 -6.25
C GLN A 294 -0.01 -14.02 -5.80
N ILE A 295 -1.12 -13.37 -5.45
CA ILE A 295 -1.10 -11.99 -4.96
C ILE A 295 -1.21 -12.00 -3.45
N PHE A 296 -0.13 -11.61 -2.78
CA PHE A 296 -0.08 -11.41 -1.35
C PHE A 296 -0.70 -10.05 -1.02
N VAL A 297 -1.73 -10.06 -0.18
CA VAL A 297 -2.56 -8.90 0.12
C VAL A 297 -2.47 -8.54 1.60
N THR A 298 -2.45 -7.24 1.89
CA THR A 298 -2.50 -6.72 3.27
C THR A 298 -3.95 -6.55 3.69
N ASP A 299 -4.53 -7.55 4.36
CA ASP A 299 -5.93 -7.55 4.78
C ASP A 299 -6.12 -6.65 6.01
N VAL A 300 -6.52 -5.40 5.74
CA VAL A 300 -6.62 -4.36 6.77
C VAL A 300 -7.80 -4.54 7.72
N GLU A 301 -8.86 -5.23 7.29
CA GLU A 301 -10.04 -5.47 8.15
C GLU A 301 -9.82 -6.66 9.09
N ASN A 302 -9.00 -7.63 8.70
CA ASN A 302 -8.78 -8.87 9.46
C ASN A 302 -7.43 -8.96 10.17
N SER A 303 -6.60 -7.91 10.20
CA SER A 303 -5.28 -7.97 10.85
C SER A 303 -4.40 -9.11 10.30
N ALA A 304 -4.37 -9.26 8.97
CA ALA A 304 -3.80 -10.43 8.32
C ALA A 304 -3.02 -10.10 7.05
N ILE A 305 -2.13 -11.02 6.67
CA ILE A 305 -1.62 -11.16 5.31
C ILE A 305 -2.22 -12.43 4.72
N GLY A 306 -2.74 -12.35 3.51
CA GLY A 306 -3.27 -13.51 2.80
C GLY A 306 -2.82 -13.58 1.35
N ILE A 307 -3.25 -14.63 0.65
CA ILE A 307 -3.03 -14.83 -0.78
C ILE A 307 -4.36 -14.79 -1.50
N SER A 308 -4.41 -14.01 -2.57
CA SER A 308 -5.49 -13.98 -3.55
C SER A 308 -5.01 -14.62 -4.86
N THR A 309 -5.82 -15.54 -5.39
CA THR A 309 -5.63 -16.16 -6.72
C THR A 309 -6.98 -16.24 -7.43
N PRO A 310 -7.03 -16.58 -8.73
CA PRO A 310 -8.30 -16.87 -9.40
C PRO A 310 -9.13 -17.99 -8.74
N LYS A 311 -8.53 -18.79 -7.85
CA LYS A 311 -9.24 -19.83 -7.08
C LYS A 311 -9.90 -19.30 -5.80
N GLY A 312 -9.55 -18.09 -5.37
CA GLY A 312 -10.05 -17.47 -4.14
C GLY A 312 -8.95 -16.89 -3.25
N TYR A 313 -9.40 -16.38 -2.10
CA TYR A 313 -8.58 -15.77 -1.06
C TYR A 313 -8.40 -16.71 0.14
N SER A 314 -7.21 -16.70 0.74
CA SER A 314 -6.92 -17.40 2.00
C SER A 314 -5.93 -16.61 2.86
N ILE A 315 -6.17 -16.55 4.17
CA ILE A 315 -5.24 -15.97 5.14
C ILE A 315 -4.01 -16.88 5.30
N LEU A 316 -2.81 -16.30 5.30
CA LEU A 316 -1.56 -16.99 5.62
C LEU A 316 -1.18 -16.80 7.09
N VAL A 317 -1.27 -15.55 7.53
CA VAL A 317 -0.86 -15.13 8.87
C VAL A 317 -1.81 -14.06 9.38
N GLN A 318 -2.15 -14.14 10.66
CA GLN A 318 -3.06 -13.22 11.32
C GLN A 318 -2.60 -13.01 12.76
N ASP A 319 -2.48 -11.74 13.17
CA ASP A 319 -2.14 -11.38 14.54
C ASP A 319 -2.67 -9.98 14.85
N LYS A 320 -3.68 -9.87 15.71
CA LYS A 320 -4.29 -8.57 16.05
C LYS A 320 -3.38 -7.65 16.87
N SER A 321 -2.35 -8.21 17.51
CA SER A 321 -1.41 -7.44 18.33
C SER A 321 -0.29 -6.84 17.48
N LEU A 322 0.23 -7.60 16.52
CA LEU A 322 1.34 -7.17 15.66
C LEU A 322 0.85 -6.58 14.33
N ILE A 323 -0.21 -7.11 13.73
CA ILE A 323 -0.75 -6.72 12.42
C ILE A 323 -1.98 -5.83 12.61
N SER A 324 -1.76 -4.57 13.01
CA SER A 324 -2.86 -3.64 13.25
C SER A 324 -3.41 -3.06 11.95
N TRP A 325 -2.53 -2.48 11.13
CA TRP A 325 -2.79 -2.05 9.77
C TRP A 325 -1.59 -2.46 8.93
N PRO A 326 -1.67 -3.59 8.20
CA PRO A 326 -0.64 -3.96 7.27
C PRO A 326 -0.69 -3.02 6.06
N ASP A 327 0.41 -2.30 5.79
CA ASP A 327 0.45 -1.23 4.78
C ASP A 327 1.25 -1.68 3.55
N GLY A 328 2.55 -1.41 3.53
CA GLY A 328 3.44 -1.79 2.45
C GLY A 328 3.94 -3.21 2.57
N ILE A 329 4.22 -3.82 1.42
CA ILE A 329 4.55 -5.24 1.31
C ILE A 329 5.58 -5.47 0.20
N SER A 330 6.52 -6.37 0.45
CA SER A 330 7.62 -6.71 -0.46
C SER A 330 8.02 -8.19 -0.29
N ILE A 331 8.52 -8.79 -1.37
CA ILE A 331 8.99 -10.18 -1.38
C ILE A 331 10.51 -10.17 -1.48
N GLY A 332 11.17 -10.83 -0.52
CA GLY A 332 12.62 -11.02 -0.53
C GLY A 332 13.02 -12.20 -1.42
N SER A 333 14.28 -12.21 -1.87
CA SER A 333 14.87 -13.33 -2.59
C SER A 333 15.15 -14.56 -1.70
N ASP A 334 14.96 -14.41 -0.38
CA ASP A 334 15.18 -15.40 0.67
C ASP A 334 13.91 -16.19 1.06
N ASP A 335 12.88 -16.20 0.18
CA ASP A 335 11.56 -16.81 0.41
C ASP A 335 10.78 -16.19 1.59
N TYR A 336 11.19 -15.02 2.09
CA TYR A 336 10.42 -14.25 3.07
C TYR A 336 9.54 -13.19 2.41
N LEU A 337 8.39 -12.96 3.02
CA LEU A 337 7.55 -11.81 2.75
C LEU A 337 7.71 -10.80 3.87
N TYR A 338 7.95 -9.55 3.50
CA TYR A 338 8.18 -8.43 4.39
C TYR A 338 7.02 -7.45 4.27
N PHE A 339 6.56 -6.90 5.40
CA PHE A 339 5.50 -5.92 5.39
C PHE A 339 5.59 -4.97 6.59
N THR A 340 5.02 -3.79 6.47
CA THR A 340 4.91 -2.81 7.55
C THR A 340 3.57 -2.93 8.25
N SER A 341 3.56 -2.67 9.56
CA SER A 341 2.34 -2.58 10.36
C SER A 341 2.37 -1.30 11.20
N ASN A 342 1.49 -0.35 10.87
CA ASN A 342 1.72 1.05 11.21
C ASN A 342 0.55 1.79 11.86
N GLN A 343 -0.56 1.08 12.11
CA GLN A 343 -1.72 1.59 12.86
C GLN A 343 -2.36 2.84 12.23
N LEU A 344 -2.37 2.98 10.90
CA LEU A 344 -2.89 4.18 10.22
C LEU A 344 -4.31 4.58 10.62
N GLN A 345 -5.20 3.61 10.85
CA GLN A 345 -6.57 3.83 11.30
C GLN A 345 -6.68 4.57 12.64
N ASN A 346 -5.61 4.63 13.42
CA ASN A 346 -5.60 5.32 14.70
C ASN A 346 -5.16 6.78 14.60
N LYS A 347 -4.67 7.25 13.44
CA LYS A 347 -4.25 8.65 13.29
C LYS A 347 -5.47 9.59 13.27
N PRO A 348 -5.30 10.87 13.67
CA PRO A 348 -6.36 11.86 13.67
C PRO A 348 -7.14 11.96 12.36
N TRP A 349 -6.44 11.86 11.23
CA TRP A 349 -7.03 11.98 9.90
C TRP A 349 -8.12 10.94 9.61
N TRP A 350 -7.98 9.74 10.20
CA TRP A 350 -8.85 8.57 10.02
C TRP A 350 -9.69 8.24 11.26
N ASN A 351 -9.58 9.06 12.30
CA ASN A 351 -10.20 8.84 13.61
C ASN A 351 -10.75 10.15 14.20
N ASN A 352 -11.45 10.94 13.37
CA ASN A 352 -12.15 12.16 13.78
C ASN A 352 -11.31 13.13 14.63
N GLY A 353 -10.06 13.36 14.25
CA GLY A 353 -9.15 14.29 14.92
C GLY A 353 -8.44 13.73 16.16
N LYS A 354 -8.63 12.45 16.51
CA LYS A 354 -8.00 11.82 17.68
C LYS A 354 -6.88 10.87 17.27
N ASP A 355 -5.69 11.05 17.85
CA ASP A 355 -4.62 10.05 17.72
C ASP A 355 -4.76 9.02 18.85
N GLU A 356 -4.99 7.76 18.48
CA GLU A 356 -5.06 6.62 19.40
C GLU A 356 -3.96 5.59 19.12
N SER A 357 -2.93 5.99 18.36
CA SER A 357 -1.80 5.13 18.04
C SER A 357 -1.05 4.74 19.31
N LYS A 358 -0.62 3.47 19.39
CA LYS A 358 0.15 2.92 20.50
C LYS A 358 1.41 2.25 19.94
N PRO A 359 2.49 3.01 19.68
CA PRO A 359 3.74 2.39 19.23
C PRO A 359 4.21 1.30 20.22
N PRO A 360 4.96 0.28 19.75
CA PRO A 360 5.76 0.33 18.52
C PRO A 360 4.96 0.14 17.22
N TYR A 361 5.47 0.71 16.14
CA TYR A 361 5.16 0.29 14.76
C TYR A 361 6.19 -0.74 14.30
N TYR A 362 5.84 -1.59 13.34
CA TYR A 362 6.68 -2.75 13.01
C TYR A 362 7.01 -2.85 11.53
N VAL A 363 8.20 -3.37 11.25
CA VAL A 363 8.48 -4.14 10.04
C VAL A 363 8.49 -5.60 10.46
N LEU A 364 7.62 -6.38 9.84
CA LEU A 364 7.41 -7.79 10.11
C LEU A 364 7.81 -8.61 8.89
N ARG A 365 8.14 -9.88 9.12
CA ARG A 365 8.27 -10.86 8.05
C ARG A 365 7.77 -12.23 8.46
N PHE A 366 7.50 -13.07 7.49
CA PHE A 366 7.34 -14.51 7.70
C PHE A 366 7.85 -15.26 6.47
N LYS A 367 8.22 -16.52 6.68
CA LYS A 367 8.66 -17.39 5.59
C LYS A 367 7.45 -17.90 4.82
N MET A 368 7.43 -17.72 3.49
CA MET A 368 6.29 -18.10 2.65
C MET A 368 6.14 -19.61 2.45
N LYS A 369 7.16 -20.42 2.82
CA LYS A 369 7.19 -21.88 2.67
C LYS A 369 7.75 -22.57 3.90
#